data_AF-A0A392VHB9-F1
#
_entry.id   AF-A0A392VHB9-F1
#
_cell.length_a   1.000
_cell.length_b   1.000
_cell.length_c   1.000
_cell.angle_alpha   90.00
_cell.angle_beta   90.00
_cell.angle_gamma   90.00
#
_symmetry.space_group_name_H-M   'P 1'
#
loop_
_entity.id
_entity.type
_entity.pdbx_description
1 polymer ?
#
loop_
_entity_poly.entity_id
_entity_poly.type
_entity_poly.pdbx_seq_one_letter_code
_entity_poly.pdbx_strand_id
1 'polypeptide(L)' 'MTTLVSPTDGAEKWIIFVDEASNTTGAGVGIILENENGILIEVSLALSFPTSNN' A
#
# COMPACT_ATOMS: atom_id res chain seq x y z
N MET A 1 23.73 -22.70 5.20
CA MET A 1 22.75 -21.74 5.73
C MET A 1 22.83 -20.50 4.85
N THR A 2 21.81 -20.26 4.04
CA THR A 2 21.73 -19.09 3.17
C THR A 2 21.34 -17.88 4.03
N THR A 3 22.29 -16.99 4.28
CA THR A 3 22.04 -15.69 4.88
C THR A 3 21.19 -14.87 3.91
N LEU A 4 19.97 -14.54 4.30
CA LEU A 4 19.14 -13.59 3.58
C LEU A 4 19.85 -12.23 3.65
N VAL A 5 20.48 -11.81 2.55
CA VAL A 5 20.98 -10.44 2.43
C VAL A 5 19.75 -9.52 2.39
N SER A 6 19.45 -8.87 3.51
CA SER A 6 18.44 -7.82 3.57
C SER A 6 18.85 -6.72 2.59
N PRO A 7 18.01 -6.33 1.62
CA PRO A 7 18.37 -5.23 0.75
C PRO A 7 18.48 -3.96 1.60
N THR A 8 19.72 -3.52 1.74
CA THR A 8 20.14 -2.13 1.92
C THR A 8 20.09 -1.56 3.35
N ASP A 9 21.25 -1.52 3.99
CA ASP A 9 21.60 -0.62 5.11
C ASP A 9 21.67 0.88 4.67
N GLY A 10 20.88 1.25 3.66
CA GLY A 10 20.92 2.53 2.97
C GLY A 10 19.78 2.76 1.97
N ALA A 11 18.75 1.90 1.95
CA ALA A 11 17.52 2.19 1.21
C ALA A 11 16.62 3.01 2.11
N GLU A 12 15.97 4.01 1.53
CA GLU A 12 14.93 4.76 2.23
C GLU A 12 13.86 3.80 2.73
N LYS A 13 13.59 3.84 4.03
CA LYS A 13 12.54 3.05 4.65
C LYS A 13 11.21 3.75 4.44
N TRP A 14 10.25 2.99 3.91
CA TRP A 14 8.89 3.44 3.68
C TRP A 14 7.91 2.60 4.51
N ILE A 15 6.94 3.25 5.12
CA ILE A 15 5.78 2.64 5.78
C ILE A 15 4.62 2.73 4.80
N ILE A 16 3.93 1.61 4.58
CA ILE A 16 2.73 1.55 3.75
C ILE A 16 1.49 1.45 4.63
N PHE A 17 0.54 2.36 4.42
CA PHE A 17 -0.80 2.31 4.98
C PHE A 17 -1.78 1.98 3.85
N VAL A 18 -2.69 1.04 4.12
CA VAL A 18 -3.67 0.57 3.13
C VAL A 18 -5.04 0.59 3.77
N ASP A 19 -5.98 1.28 3.13
CA ASP A 19 -7.40 1.30 3.52
C ASP A 19 -8.28 0.87 2.34
N GLU A 20 -9.19 -0.06 2.59
CA GLU A 20 -10.10 -0.58 1.57
C GLU A 20 -11.43 0.18 1.62
N ALA A 21 -11.96 0.52 0.45
CA ALA A 21 -13.32 1.02 0.30
C ALA A 21 -14.06 0.18 -0.73
N SER A 22 -15.14 -0.48 -0.36
CA SER A 22 -15.98 -1.23 -1.31
C SER A 22 -17.44 -0.77 -1.26
N ASN A 23 -18.12 -0.83 -2.40
CA ASN A 23 -19.54 -0.56 -2.53
C ASN A 23 -20.18 -1.54 -3.53
N THR A 24 -21.50 -1.48 -3.70
CA THR A 24 -22.25 -2.40 -4.58
C THR A 24 -21.86 -2.34 -6.06
N THR A 25 -21.16 -1.28 -6.48
CA THR A 25 -20.76 -1.01 -7.87
C THR A 25 -19.27 -1.24 -8.11
N GLY A 26 -18.45 -1.34 -7.06
CA GLY A 26 -17.01 -1.50 -7.21
C GLY A 26 -16.22 -1.48 -5.90
N ALA A 27 -14.93 -1.80 -6.01
CA ALA A 27 -13.95 -1.68 -4.94
C ALA A 27 -13.04 -0.48 -5.18
N GLY A 28 -12.31 -0.12 -4.14
CA GLY A 28 -11.27 0.88 -4.15
C GLY A 28 -10.31 0.61 -3.01
N VAL A 29 -9.07 1.08 -3.17
CA VAL A 29 -8.07 1.04 -2.11
C VAL A 29 -7.33 2.36 -2.08
N GLY A 30 -7.24 2.95 -0.90
CA GLY A 30 -6.34 4.04 -0.58
C GLY A 30 -5.01 3.48 -0.11
N ILE A 31 -3.91 3.97 -0.68
CA ILE A 31 -2.55 3.62 -0.30
C ILE A 31 -1.82 4.90 0.06
N ILE A 32 -1.19 4.93 1.24
CA ILE A 32 -0.31 6.01 1.67
C ILE A 32 1.08 5.42 1.91
N LEU A 33 2.10 6.06 1.37
CA LEU A 33 3.51 5.77 1.66
C LEU A 33 4.10 6.93 2.44
N GLU A 34 4.67 6.64 3.61
CA GLU A 34 5.37 7.60 4.46
C GLU A 34 6.81 7.14 4.67
N ASN A 35 7.78 8.03 4.43
CA ASN A 35 9.18 7.77 4.81
C ASN A 35 9.55 8.49 6.12
N GLU A 36 10.73 8.17 6.65
CA GLU A 36 11.23 8.76 7.90
C GLU A 36 11.50 10.27 7.82
N ASN A 37 11.53 10.83 6.60
CA ASN A 37 11.64 12.28 6.36
C ASN A 37 10.28 12.99 6.32
N GLY A 38 9.17 12.26 6.51
CA GLY A 38 7.81 12.79 6.44
C GLY A 38 7.31 13.05 5.01
N ILE A 39 7.93 12.45 3.99
CA ILE A 39 7.42 12.49 2.62
C ILE A 39 6.21 11.57 2.52
N LEU A 40 5.09 12.10 2.03
CA LEU A 40 3.84 11.39 1.83
C LEU A 40 3.52 11.23 0.35
N ILE A 41 3.20 10.01 -0.06
CA ILE A 41 2.65 9.70 -1.38
C ILE A 41 1.30 9.04 -1.18
N GLU A 42 0.24 9.65 -1.72
CA GLU A 42 -1.13 9.13 -1.67
C GLU A 42 -1.56 8.63 -3.06
N VAL A 43 -2.07 7.41 -3.11
CA VAL A 43 -2.58 6.79 -4.33
C VAL A 43 -3.93 6.16 -4.05
N SER A 44 -4.90 6.41 -4.92
CA SER A 44 -6.19 5.70 -4.91
C SER A 44 -6.29 4.82 -6.15
N LEU A 45 -6.59 3.54 -5.95
CA LEU A 45 -6.90 2.62 -7.04
C LEU A 45 -8.40 2.30 -6.99
N ALA A 46 -9.12 2.61 -8.06
CA ALA A 46 -10.52 2.23 -8.22
C ALA A 46 -10.62 0.95 -9.05
N LEU A 47 -11.43 0.00 -8.57
CA LEU A 47 -11.65 -1.31 -9.15
C LEU A 47 -13.12 -1.45 -9.53
N SER A 48 -13.41 -1.53 -10.83
CA SER A 48 -14.78 -1.47 -11.35
C SER A 48 -15.50 -2.82 -11.43
N PHE A 49 -15.07 -3.82 -10.65
CA PHE A 49 -15.72 -5.13 -10.61
C PHE A 49 -16.62 -5.25 -9.38
N PRO A 50 -17.73 -6.03 -9.47
CA PRO A 50 -18.59 -6.30 -8.34
C PRO A 50 -17.78 -6.91 -7.19
N THR A 51 -17.83 -6.28 -6.02
CA THR A 51 -17.21 -6.82 -4.82
C THR A 51 -18.22 -7.67 -4.06
N SER A 52 -17.91 -8.93 -3.81
CA SER A 52 -18.52 -9.65 -2.69
C SER A 52 -17.71 -9.30 -1.46
N ASN A 53 -18.27 -8.51 -0.53
CA ASN A 53 -17.71 -8.46 0.80
C ASN A 53 -17.63 -9.89 1.36
N ASN A 54 -16.52 -10.24 2.01
CA ASN A 54 -16.32 -11.55 2.64
C ASN A 54 -17.22 -11.72 3.87
#